data_AF-A0A7W7MNW5-F1
#
_entry.id   AF-A0A7W7MNW5-F1
#
_cell.length_a   1.000
_cell.length_b   1.000
_cell.length_c   1.000
_cell.angle_alpha   90.00
_cell.angle_beta   90.00
_cell.angle_gamma   90.00
#
_symmetry.space_group_name_H-M   'P 1'
#
loop_
_entity.id
_entity.type
_entity.pdbx_description
1 polymer ?
#
loop_
_entity_poly.entity_id
_entity_poly.type
_entity_poly.pdbx_seq_one_letter_code
_entity_poly.pdbx_strand_id
1 'polypeptide(L)'
;MMIVDRHPDRPRLAESIGAIAIDDSKVDPVQAVLDETMGLGADNGCECVGYQAHEPDGEERANLTMNRLVASVRFTGRIGTVGVFVPQVQPAAARLDRRGQGRAVVHRESRAVPRRAPEAYEHFDKRDDGWTKVVLHPAMAGAGA
;
A
#
# COMPACT_ATOMS: atom_id res chain seq x y z
N MET A 1 -5.15 14.65 -5.31
CA MET A 1 -4.54 13.31 -5.50
C MET A 1 -5.62 12.29 -5.21
N MET A 2 -5.79 11.30 -6.08
CA MET A 2 -6.71 10.18 -5.84
C MET A 2 -5.92 9.00 -5.29
N ILE A 3 -6.46 8.31 -4.28
CA ILE A 3 -5.85 7.11 -3.68
C ILE A 3 -6.84 5.96 -3.78
N VAL A 4 -6.41 4.86 -4.40
CA VAL A 4 -7.22 3.65 -4.57
C VAL A 4 -6.75 2.59 -3.57
N ASP A 5 -7.63 2.13 -2.69
CA ASP A 5 -7.39 0.99 -1.78
C ASP A 5 -8.73 0.40 -1.32
N ARG A 6 -8.78 -0.91 -1.02
CA ARG A 6 -9.98 -1.61 -0.50
C ARG A 6 -10.08 -1.68 1.00
N HIS A 7 -8.96 -1.58 1.72
CA HIS A 7 -8.98 -1.77 3.18
C HIS A 7 -9.59 -0.53 3.80
N PRO A 8 -10.77 -0.59 4.42
CA PRO A 8 -11.61 0.57 4.71
C PRO A 8 -10.92 1.67 5.54
N ASP A 9 -9.93 1.32 6.36
CA ASP A 9 -9.20 2.29 7.19
C ASP A 9 -8.17 3.10 6.40
N ARG A 10 -7.69 2.59 5.26
CA ARG A 10 -6.71 3.27 4.41
C ARG A 10 -7.32 4.41 3.60
N PRO A 11 -8.49 4.26 2.93
CA PRO A 11 -9.26 5.38 2.40
C PRO A 11 -9.54 6.47 3.43
N ARG A 12 -9.97 6.11 4.65
CA ARG A 12 -10.22 7.08 5.72
C ARG A 12 -8.96 7.87 6.09
N LEU A 13 -7.82 7.19 6.19
CA LEU A 13 -6.54 7.84 6.42
C LEU A 13 -6.14 8.75 5.25
N ALA A 14 -6.36 8.31 4.01
CA ALA A 14 -6.11 9.10 2.81
C ALA A 14 -6.96 10.39 2.76
N GLU A 15 -8.24 10.30 3.10
CA GLU A 15 -9.12 11.48 3.19
C GLU A 15 -8.65 12.46 4.27
N SER A 16 -8.14 11.95 5.40
CA SER A 16 -7.64 12.79 6.50
C SER A 16 -6.44 13.68 6.10
N ILE A 17 -5.75 13.35 5.01
CA ILE A 17 -4.65 14.13 4.44
C ILE A 17 -5.05 14.89 3.16
N GLY A 18 -6.35 14.94 2.83
CA GLY A 18 -6.89 15.70 1.70
C GLY A 18 -6.86 14.96 0.35
N ALA A 19 -6.68 13.64 0.34
CA ALA A 19 -6.83 12.86 -0.88
C ALA A 19 -8.31 12.52 -1.15
N ILE A 20 -8.65 12.34 -2.43
CA ILE A 20 -9.92 11.72 -2.84
C ILE A 20 -9.70 10.21 -2.74
N ALA A 21 -10.40 9.53 -1.84
CA ALA A 21 -10.25 8.10 -1.69
C ALA A 21 -11.25 7.33 -2.55
N ILE A 22 -10.76 6.28 -3.22
CA ILE A 22 -11.54 5.40 -4.10
C ILE A 22 -11.44 3.98 -3.53
N ASP A 23 -12.58 3.44 -3.13
CA ASP A 23 -12.69 2.08 -2.60
C ASP A 23 -12.96 1.08 -3.74
N ASP A 24 -11.91 0.37 -4.18
CA ASP A 24 -12.00 -0.59 -5.30
C ASP A 24 -12.77 -1.88 -4.96
N SER A 25 -13.24 -2.04 -3.72
CA SER A 25 -14.20 -3.08 -3.36
C SER A 25 -15.65 -2.70 -3.63
N LYS A 26 -15.93 -1.40 -3.84
CA LYS A 26 -17.29 -0.86 -4.00
C LYS A 26 -17.57 -0.31 -5.40
N VAL A 27 -16.56 0.24 -6.05
CA VAL A 27 -16.69 0.87 -7.37
C VAL A 27 -15.57 0.40 -8.29
N ASP A 28 -15.78 0.54 -9.60
CA ASP A 28 -14.69 0.40 -10.57
C ASP A 28 -13.74 1.60 -10.41
N PRO A 29 -12.47 1.38 -10.01
CA PRO A 29 -11.54 2.47 -9.77
C PRO A 29 -11.17 3.22 -11.05
N VAL A 30 -11.21 2.56 -12.23
CA VAL A 30 -10.94 3.23 -13.51
C VAL A 30 -12.05 4.21 -13.82
N GLN A 31 -13.30 3.77 -13.71
CA GLN A 31 -14.45 4.64 -13.97
C GLN A 31 -14.50 5.80 -12.97
N ALA A 32 -14.21 5.54 -11.69
CA ALA A 32 -14.14 6.60 -10.68
C ALA A 32 -13.10 7.68 -11.03
N VAL A 33 -11.90 7.29 -11.49
CA VAL A 33 -10.89 8.26 -11.95
C VAL A 33 -11.37 9.02 -13.17
N LEU A 34 -12.01 8.36 -14.14
CA LEU A 34 -12.54 9.02 -15.32
C LEU A 34 -13.63 10.03 -14.96
N ASP A 35 -14.56 9.66 -14.08
CA ASP A 35 -15.64 10.56 -13.64
C ASP A 35 -15.09 11.81 -12.95
N GLU A 36 -14.13 11.64 -12.03
CA GLU A 36 -13.43 12.74 -11.35
C GLU A 36 -12.60 13.63 -12.29
N THR A 37 -12.28 13.13 -13.49
CA THR A 37 -11.46 13.84 -14.48
C THR A 37 -12.22 14.18 -15.77
N MET A 38 -13.56 14.19 -15.71
CA MET A 38 -14.43 14.51 -16.86
C MET A 38 -14.15 13.62 -18.09
N GLY A 39 -13.79 12.36 -17.87
CA GLY A 39 -13.46 11.36 -18.88
C GLY A 39 -12.07 11.48 -19.47
N LEU A 40 -11.23 12.42 -19.02
CA LEU A 40 -9.89 12.63 -19.59
C LEU A 40 -8.87 11.62 -19.06
N GLY A 41 -9.01 11.19 -17.81
CA GLY A 41 -8.00 10.44 -17.07
C GLY A 41 -7.04 11.36 -16.30
N ALA A 42 -6.36 10.79 -15.31
CA ALA A 42 -5.39 11.51 -14.49
C ALA A 42 -4.14 11.91 -15.31
N ASP A 43 -3.54 13.06 -15.01
CA ASP A 43 -2.27 13.49 -15.65
C ASP A 43 -1.12 12.51 -15.41
N ASN A 44 -1.05 11.98 -14.20
CA ASN A 44 -0.01 11.06 -13.77
C ASN A 44 -0.62 9.96 -12.89
N GLY A 45 -0.09 8.75 -13.00
CA GLY A 45 -0.45 7.58 -12.19
C GLY A 45 0.77 7.03 -11.45
N CYS A 46 0.53 6.42 -10.29
CA CYS A 46 1.57 5.80 -9.48
C CYS A 46 1.13 4.38 -9.08
N GLU A 47 1.95 3.39 -9.44
CA GLU A 47 1.79 2.01 -9.00
C GLU A 47 2.50 1.84 -7.65
N CYS A 48 1.74 1.46 -6.62
CA CYS A 48 2.23 1.35 -5.24
C CYS A 48 1.93 -0.01 -4.59
N VAL A 49 1.43 -1.00 -5.34
CA VAL A 49 1.01 -2.30 -4.80
C VAL A 49 2.06 -3.37 -5.12
N GLY A 50 2.50 -3.46 -6.37
CA GLY A 50 3.46 -4.45 -6.83
C GLY A 50 2.84 -5.82 -7.12
N TYR A 51 3.66 -6.86 -7.03
CA TYR A 51 3.27 -8.22 -7.45
C TYR A 51 2.14 -8.83 -6.63
N GLN A 52 1.96 -8.42 -5.37
CA GLN A 52 0.89 -8.88 -4.47
C GLN A 52 -0.46 -8.21 -4.73
N ALA A 53 -0.64 -7.52 -5.86
CA ALA A 53 -1.95 -7.04 -6.28
C ALA A 53 -2.91 -8.23 -6.42
N HIS A 54 -4.13 -8.11 -5.92
CA HIS A 54 -5.09 -9.21 -5.93
C HIS A 54 -6.51 -8.71 -6.16
N GLU A 55 -7.37 -9.58 -6.70
CA GLU A 55 -8.80 -9.30 -6.84
C GLU A 55 -9.53 -9.49 -5.49
N PRO A 56 -10.81 -9.12 -5.38
CA PRO A 56 -11.59 -9.34 -4.15
C PRO A 56 -11.67 -10.80 -3.70
N ASP A 57 -11.49 -11.74 -4.62
CA ASP A 57 -11.41 -13.19 -4.35
C ASP A 57 -10.07 -13.63 -3.70
N GLY A 58 -9.08 -12.74 -3.64
CA GLY A 58 -7.78 -12.97 -3.02
C GLY A 58 -6.72 -13.53 -3.96
N GLU A 59 -7.03 -13.81 -5.23
CA GLU A 59 -6.06 -14.32 -6.20
C GLU A 59 -5.09 -13.22 -6.63
N GLU A 60 -3.79 -13.50 -6.52
CA GLU A 60 -2.73 -12.58 -6.92
C GLU A 60 -2.68 -12.43 -8.44
N ARG A 61 -2.79 -11.18 -8.90
CA ARG A 61 -2.74 -10.77 -10.31
C ARG A 61 -1.83 -9.55 -10.40
N ALA A 62 -0.53 -9.79 -10.53
CA ALA A 62 0.49 -8.74 -10.55
C ALA A 62 0.26 -7.65 -11.61
N ASN A 63 -0.44 -7.96 -12.71
CA ASN A 63 -0.73 -7.01 -13.78
C ASN A 63 -1.96 -6.13 -13.51
N LEU A 64 -2.78 -6.42 -12.48
CA LEU A 64 -4.06 -5.75 -12.24
C LEU A 64 -3.92 -4.24 -12.06
N THR A 65 -3.09 -3.81 -11.10
CA THR A 65 -2.87 -2.39 -10.79
C THR A 65 -2.30 -1.66 -12.00
N MET A 66 -1.37 -2.29 -12.73
CA MET A 66 -0.74 -1.69 -13.90
C MET A 66 -1.74 -1.47 -15.04
N ASN A 67 -2.57 -2.47 -15.34
CA ASN A 67 -3.60 -2.35 -16.38
C ASN A 67 -4.62 -1.26 -16.03
N ARG A 68 -5.03 -1.18 -14.77
CA ARG A 68 -5.94 -0.13 -14.29
C ARG A 68 -5.31 1.26 -14.42
N LEU A 69 -4.01 1.42 -14.10
CA LEU A 69 -3.31 2.68 -14.30
C LEU A 69 -3.23 3.09 -15.77
N VAL A 70 -2.93 2.15 -16.68
CA VAL A 70 -2.93 2.43 -18.13
C VAL A 70 -4.30 2.92 -18.61
N ALA A 71 -5.39 2.36 -18.07
CA ALA A 71 -6.75 2.78 -18.40
C ALA A 71 -7.18 4.10 -17.73
N SER A 72 -6.56 4.46 -16.60
CA SER A 72 -6.96 5.62 -15.79
C SER A 72 -6.13 6.88 -16.07
N VAL A 73 -4.94 6.75 -16.66
CA VAL A 73 -4.05 7.86 -16.99
C VAL A 73 -4.33 8.36 -18.40
N ARG A 74 -4.43 9.67 -18.56
CA ARG A 74 -4.75 10.28 -19.85
C ARG A 74 -3.67 10.01 -20.90
N PHE A 75 -4.06 10.14 -22.18
CA PHE A 75 -3.09 10.16 -23.28
C PHE A 75 -2.01 11.23 -23.04
N THR A 76 -0.74 10.88 -23.26
CA THR A 76 0.48 11.66 -22.90
C THR A 76 0.78 11.83 -21.41
N GLY A 77 -0.04 11.26 -20.53
CA GLY A 77 0.25 11.19 -19.10
C GLY A 77 1.42 10.26 -18.77
N ARG A 78 1.82 10.23 -17.49
CA ARG A 78 2.97 9.45 -17.03
C ARG A 78 2.57 8.44 -15.97
N ILE A 79 3.21 7.27 -16.00
CA ILE A 79 3.07 6.25 -14.96
C ILE A 79 4.43 6.06 -14.29
N GLY A 80 4.46 6.22 -12.97
CA GLY A 80 5.59 5.84 -12.14
C GLY A 80 5.29 4.51 -11.41
N THR A 81 6.31 3.68 -11.25
CA THR A 81 6.19 2.40 -10.54
C THR A 81 7.08 2.43 -9.30
N VAL A 82 6.47 2.29 -8.13
CA VAL A 82 7.14 2.18 -6.83
C VAL A 82 6.91 0.79 -6.23
N GLY A 83 5.78 0.15 -6.52
CA GLY A 83 5.52 -1.22 -6.09
C GLY A 83 6.58 -2.20 -6.59
N VAL A 84 6.82 -3.23 -5.79
CA VAL A 84 7.91 -4.19 -6.05
C VAL A 84 7.43 -5.24 -7.04
N PHE A 85 8.25 -5.48 -8.06
CA PHE A 85 8.10 -6.59 -8.99
C PHE A 85 9.35 -7.46 -8.94
N VAL A 86 9.17 -8.76 -8.74
CA VAL A 86 10.28 -9.72 -8.69
C VAL A 86 10.40 -10.44 -10.05
N PRO A 87 11.63 -10.63 -10.59
CA PRO A 87 11.83 -11.26 -11.90
C PRO A 87 11.39 -12.73 -12.01
N GLN A 88 11.27 -13.43 -10.87
CA GLN A 88 10.83 -14.82 -10.79
C GLN A 88 9.92 -14.98 -9.57
N VAL A 89 8.91 -15.86 -9.69
CA VAL A 89 7.95 -16.18 -8.62
C VAL A 89 8.69 -16.88 -7.48
N GLN A 90 9.31 -16.09 -6.61
CA GLN A 90 9.68 -16.55 -5.29
C GLN A 90 8.43 -16.38 -4.45
N PRO A 91 7.79 -17.47 -3.96
CA PRO A 91 6.57 -17.34 -3.18
C PRO A 91 6.84 -16.40 -1.99
N ALA A 92 5.94 -15.44 -1.78
CA ALA A 92 6.00 -14.41 -0.73
C ALA A 92 6.23 -15.00 0.69
N ALA A 93 6.00 -16.31 0.86
CA ALA A 93 6.28 -17.08 2.07
C ALA A 93 7.78 -17.28 2.38
N ALA A 94 8.71 -16.82 1.54
CA ALA A 94 10.14 -16.89 1.83
C ALA A 94 10.56 -15.83 2.86
N ARG A 95 10.26 -16.13 4.14
CA ARG A 95 10.93 -15.70 5.38
C ARG A 95 11.62 -14.33 5.32
N LEU A 96 10.95 -13.31 5.87
CA LEU A 96 11.52 -12.01 6.18
C LEU A 96 12.92 -12.16 6.80
N ASP A 97 13.95 -11.75 6.06
CA ASP A 97 15.30 -11.68 6.57
C ASP A 97 15.34 -10.60 7.68
N ARG A 98 15.91 -10.96 8.82
CA ARG A 98 15.96 -10.13 10.03
C ARG A 98 17.08 -9.06 9.98
N ARG A 99 17.39 -8.46 8.83
CA ARG A 99 18.34 -7.34 8.76
C ARG A 99 17.58 -6.03 8.62
N GLY A 100 17.11 -5.55 9.76
CA GLY A 100 16.45 -4.26 9.87
C GLY A 100 17.38 -3.09 9.52
N GLN A 101 17.22 -2.56 8.31
CA GLN A 101 17.66 -1.20 7.96
C GLN A 101 16.56 -0.54 7.13
N GLY A 102 15.58 0.06 7.81
CA GLY A 102 14.55 0.86 7.18
C GLY A 102 13.97 1.84 8.18
N ARG A 103 14.30 3.13 8.02
CA ARG A 103 13.61 4.22 8.71
C ARG A 103 12.36 4.55 7.92
N ALA A 104 11.22 4.55 8.57
CA ALA A 104 9.98 5.07 8.01
C ALA A 104 9.16 5.72 9.11
N VAL A 105 8.44 6.78 8.74
CA VAL A 105 7.78 7.75 9.62
C VAL A 105 6.29 7.45 9.69
N VAL A 106 5.65 7.78 10.81
CA VAL A 106 4.31 7.32 11.21
C VAL A 106 3.25 8.43 11.09
N HIS A 107 2.04 8.04 10.69
CA HIS A 107 0.80 8.64 11.18
C HIS A 107 0.04 7.57 12.00
N ARG A 108 -0.13 7.84 13.32
CA ARG A 108 -0.55 6.97 14.46
C ARG A 108 0.37 5.77 14.82
N GLU A 109 1.01 5.88 15.99
CA GLU A 109 2.12 5.04 16.48
C GLU A 109 1.68 3.83 17.31
N SER A 110 2.00 2.62 16.83
CA SER A 110 2.29 1.48 17.71
C SER A 110 3.80 1.44 17.96
N ARG A 111 4.25 2.04 19.07
CA ARG A 111 5.68 2.05 19.46
C ARG A 111 6.11 0.65 19.89
N ALA A 112 6.81 -0.08 19.03
CA ALA A 112 7.35 -1.41 19.37
C ALA A 112 8.82 -1.33 19.83
N VAL A 113 9.09 -1.86 21.03
CA VAL A 113 10.44 -2.26 21.47
C VAL A 113 10.89 -3.43 20.56
N PRO A 114 12.18 -3.61 20.22
CA PRO A 114 12.63 -4.66 19.28
C PRO A 114 12.13 -6.08 19.58
N ARG A 115 11.84 -6.40 20.86
CA ARG A 115 11.25 -7.69 21.26
C ARG A 115 9.79 -7.89 20.78
N ARG A 116 9.03 -6.81 20.62
CA ARG A 116 7.64 -6.82 20.10
C ARG A 116 7.56 -6.66 18.58
N ALA A 117 8.70 -6.59 17.89
CA ALA A 117 8.72 -6.48 16.44
C ALA A 117 7.96 -7.63 15.75
N PRO A 118 8.12 -8.93 16.12
CA PRO A 118 7.41 -10.01 15.45
C PRO A 118 5.89 -9.86 15.51
N GLU A 119 5.34 -9.58 16.69
CA GLU A 119 3.90 -9.33 16.91
C GLU A 119 3.42 -8.13 16.08
N ALA A 120 4.19 -7.03 16.07
CA ALA A 120 3.86 -5.86 15.26
C ALA A 120 3.84 -6.15 13.74
N TYR A 121 4.77 -6.98 13.25
CA TYR A 121 4.77 -7.42 11.85
C TYR A 121 3.59 -8.35 11.55
N GLU A 122 3.19 -9.23 12.46
CA GLU A 122 2.01 -10.09 12.27
C GLU A 122 0.72 -9.26 12.10
N HIS A 123 0.51 -8.24 12.94
CA HIS A 123 -0.64 -7.35 12.80
C HIS A 123 -0.61 -6.55 11.48
N PHE A 124 0.59 -6.08 11.08
CA PHE A 124 0.78 -5.38 9.82
C PHE A 124 0.49 -6.28 8.59
N ASP A 125 0.99 -7.51 8.60
CA ASP A 125 0.78 -8.48 7.52
C ASP A 125 -0.69 -8.89 7.40
N LYS A 126 -1.39 -9.03 8.54
CA LYS A 126 -2.84 -9.27 8.59
C LYS A 126 -3.67 -8.05 8.19
N ARG A 127 -3.05 -6.87 8.09
CA ARG A 127 -3.69 -5.60 7.77
C ARG A 127 -4.77 -5.23 8.79
N ASP A 128 -4.52 -5.52 10.07
CA ASP A 128 -5.44 -5.19 11.16
C ASP A 128 -5.71 -3.68 11.21
N ASP A 129 -6.94 -3.29 11.59
CA ASP A 129 -7.32 -1.87 11.68
C ASP A 129 -6.33 -1.08 12.55
N GLY A 130 -5.94 0.10 12.07
CA GLY A 130 -4.94 0.98 12.68
C GLY A 130 -3.48 0.61 12.39
N TRP A 131 -3.18 -0.53 11.75
CA TRP A 131 -1.81 -0.95 11.42
C TRP A 131 -1.40 -0.55 10.00
N THR A 132 -0.78 0.62 9.85
CA THR A 132 -0.29 1.12 8.56
C THR A 132 1.23 1.11 8.43
N LYS A 133 1.96 1.21 9.54
CA LYS A 133 3.42 1.24 9.53
C LYS A 133 4.02 0.72 10.83
N VAL A 134 4.91 -0.27 10.72
CA VAL A 134 5.75 -0.70 11.85
C VAL A 134 7.04 0.12 11.88
N VAL A 135 7.32 0.72 13.03
CA VAL A 135 8.57 1.47 13.28
C VAL A 135 9.25 0.91 14.51
N LEU A 136 10.52 0.57 14.34
CA LEU A 136 11.34 0.00 15.40
C LEU A 136 12.27 1.06 15.99
N HIS A 137 12.35 1.11 17.31
CA HIS A 137 13.27 1.98 18.04
C HIS A 137 14.40 1.15 18.67
N PRO A 138 15.47 0.82 17.92
CA PRO A 138 16.53 -0.08 18.39
C PRO A 138 17.32 0.49 19.58
N ALA A 139 17.43 1.81 19.70
CA ALA A 139 18.11 2.47 20.81
C ALA A 139 17.40 2.28 22.18
N MET A 140 16.12 1.93 22.19
CA MET A 140 15.36 1.67 23.42
C MET A 140 15.52 0.24 23.95
N ALA A 141 16.33 -0.60 23.29
CA ALA A 141 16.59 -1.98 23.71
C ALA A 141 17.41 -2.10 25.01
N GLY A 142 18.04 -1.02 25.47
CA GLY A 142 18.91 -1.00 26.66
C GLY A 142 18.37 -0.23 27.88
N ALA A 143 17.19 0.40 27.80
CA ALA A 143 16.64 1.24 28.89
C ALA A 143 15.81 0.43 29.91
N GLY A 144 16.37 -0.69 30.36
CA GLY A 144 15.72 -1.61 31.29
C GLY A 144 16.68 -2.69 31.74
N ALA A 145 17.76 -2.28 32.40
CA ALA A 145 18.60 -3.11 33.26
C ALA A 145 18.70 -2.41 34.63
#